data_AF-A0A8B6D6X5-F1
#
_entry.id   AF-A0A8B6D6X5-F1
#
_cell.length_a   1.000
_cell.length_b   1.000
_cell.length_c   1.000
_cell.angle_alpha   90.00
_cell.angle_beta   90.00
_cell.angle_gamma   90.00
#
_symmetry.space_group_name_H-M   'P 1'
#
loop_
_entity.id
_entity.type
_entity.pdbx_description
1 polymer ?
#
loop_
_entity_poly.entity_id
_entity_poly.type
_entity_poly.pdbx_seq_one_letter_code
_entity_poly.pdbx_strand_id
1 'polypeptide(L)'
;MSMPMVSSPFVTSPTQQFQMGAPYMPCPTPTQASPPQWATELLSKFEAMSFKMNSIDEIKSAVSSVDYKLSEMKGDMNKLSKRVLDVETSQTFISKSFDENIKMHEKTNKKIESDIKKLATECEALRIDMSFIKRDSKNLSDSKVNLQKIFKANEKLNNDLESIKCESMRDNLLFHGIKESEGKDCALIIKSMCGNNLEIEDELNIKSAFRLGKKNEVAVLS
;
A
#
# COMPACT_ATOMS: atom_id res chain seq x y z
N MET A 1 -59.94 0.04 52.11
CA MET A 1 -60.67 -1.22 52.39
C MET A 1 -59.93 -1.86 53.57
N SER A 2 -60.18 -1.39 54.79
CA SER A 2 -61.28 -1.81 55.68
C SER A 2 -61.14 -3.28 56.05
N MET A 3 -60.65 -3.52 57.27
CA MET A 3 -60.73 -4.81 57.97
C MET A 3 -62.19 -5.25 58.13
N PRO A 4 -62.40 -6.53 58.46
CA PRO A 4 -63.07 -6.74 59.73
C PRO A 4 -62.45 -7.83 60.62
N MET A 5 -62.45 -7.49 61.90
CA MET A 5 -62.33 -8.33 63.08
C MET A 5 -63.55 -9.25 63.24
N VAL A 6 -63.35 -10.47 63.74
CA VAL A 6 -64.38 -11.31 64.39
C VAL A 6 -63.67 -12.05 65.53
N SER A 7 -63.69 -11.55 66.77
CA SER A 7 -64.71 -11.69 67.83
C SER A 7 -64.81 -13.11 68.42
N SER A 8 -64.33 -13.24 69.68
CA SER A 8 -64.58 -14.34 70.63
C SER A 8 -66.06 -14.53 70.94
N PRO A 9 -66.42 -15.66 71.57
CA PRO A 9 -67.06 -15.52 72.87
C PRO A 9 -66.53 -16.47 73.95
N PHE A 10 -66.33 -15.88 75.13
CA PHE A 10 -66.36 -16.52 76.45
C PHE A 10 -67.64 -17.35 76.62
N VAL A 11 -67.53 -18.53 77.25
CA VAL A 11 -68.64 -19.11 78.03
C VAL A 11 -68.09 -19.61 79.37
N THR A 12 -68.75 -19.10 80.40
CA THR A 12 -68.56 -19.18 81.83
C THR A 12 -68.89 -20.55 82.42
N SER A 13 -68.10 -20.95 83.43
CA SER A 13 -68.42 -22.00 84.40
C SER A 13 -69.66 -21.65 85.23
N PRO A 14 -70.39 -22.65 85.75
CA PRO A 14 -71.18 -22.48 86.96
C PRO A 14 -70.44 -23.10 88.15
N THR A 15 -70.10 -22.21 89.08
CA THR A 15 -69.76 -22.47 90.47
C THR A 15 -70.93 -23.15 91.16
N GLN A 16 -70.72 -24.32 91.78
CA GLN A 16 -71.57 -24.79 92.87
C GLN A 16 -70.77 -24.76 94.18
N GLN A 17 -71.28 -23.92 95.08
CA GLN A 17 -70.88 -23.80 96.46
C GLN A 17 -71.45 -24.96 97.26
N PHE A 18 -70.61 -25.67 98.00
CA PHE A 18 -71.00 -26.28 99.27
C PHE A 18 -69.89 -25.99 100.29
N GLN A 19 -70.26 -25.15 101.26
CA GLN A 19 -69.51 -24.84 102.47
C GLN A 19 -70.16 -25.61 103.63
N MET A 20 -69.48 -25.62 104.79
CA MET A 20 -69.78 -26.32 106.06
C MET A 20 -69.13 -27.71 106.09
N GLY A 21 -68.11 -28.03 106.87
CA GLY A 21 -67.52 -27.39 108.04
C GLY A 21 -67.19 -28.50 109.05
N ALA A 22 -65.91 -28.85 109.21
CA ALA A 22 -65.43 -29.70 110.30
C ALA A 22 -63.92 -29.45 110.53
N PRO A 23 -63.42 -29.60 111.77
CA PRO A 23 -62.26 -28.87 112.27
C PRO A 23 -60.91 -29.46 111.84
N TYR A 24 -59.93 -28.54 111.79
CA TYR A 24 -58.52 -28.73 111.50
C TYR A 24 -57.89 -29.96 112.18
N MET A 25 -57.14 -30.73 111.38
CA MET A 25 -55.99 -31.53 111.82
C MET A 25 -54.82 -31.19 110.88
N PRO A 26 -53.62 -30.88 111.40
CA PRO A 26 -52.44 -30.62 110.56
C PRO A 26 -52.00 -31.94 109.93
N CYS A 27 -52.32 -32.12 108.65
CA CYS A 27 -51.75 -33.21 107.87
C CYS A 27 -50.25 -32.89 107.68
N PRO A 28 -49.34 -33.84 107.97
CA PRO A 28 -47.91 -33.62 107.79
C PRO A 28 -47.65 -33.18 106.34
N THR A 29 -46.72 -32.24 106.18
CA THR A 29 -46.07 -31.98 104.90
C THR A 29 -45.89 -33.30 104.16
N PRO A 30 -46.46 -33.50 102.96
CA PRO A 30 -46.13 -34.68 102.20
C PRO A 30 -44.63 -34.60 101.96
N THR A 31 -43.88 -35.45 102.67
CA THR A 31 -42.50 -35.77 102.35
C THR A 31 -42.56 -36.09 100.87
N GLN A 32 -41.93 -35.23 100.07
CA GLN A 32 -41.92 -35.30 98.62
C GLN A 32 -41.50 -36.73 98.26
N ALA A 33 -42.46 -37.59 97.92
CA ALA A 33 -42.19 -38.98 97.60
C ALA A 33 -41.40 -38.94 96.30
N SER A 34 -40.08 -39.07 96.42
CA SER A 34 -39.19 -39.10 95.27
C SER A 34 -39.71 -40.18 94.32
N PRO A 35 -39.92 -39.86 93.03
CA PRO A 35 -40.51 -40.80 92.09
C PRO A 35 -39.72 -42.12 92.07
N PRO A 36 -40.38 -43.26 91.83
CA PRO A 36 -39.72 -44.55 91.70
C PRO A 36 -38.59 -44.50 90.66
N GLN A 37 -37.47 -45.19 90.91
CA GLN A 37 -36.27 -45.17 90.05
C GLN A 37 -36.57 -45.49 88.57
N TRP A 38 -37.47 -46.45 88.31
CA TRP A 38 -37.88 -46.80 86.96
C TRP A 38 -38.58 -45.63 86.22
N ALA A 39 -39.31 -44.78 86.94
CA ALA A 39 -40.00 -43.63 86.38
C ALA A 39 -39.01 -42.49 86.05
N THR A 40 -37.99 -42.29 86.89
CA THR A 40 -36.91 -41.31 86.61
C THR A 40 -36.03 -41.72 85.44
N GLU A 41 -35.74 -43.03 85.30
CA GLU A 41 -35.00 -43.55 84.14
C GLU A 41 -35.79 -43.41 82.83
N LEU A 42 -37.11 -43.64 82.86
CA LEU A 42 -37.97 -43.43 81.70
C LEU A 42 -38.03 -41.95 81.29
N LEU A 43 -38.16 -41.03 82.25
CA LEU A 43 -38.13 -39.59 82.00
C LEU A 43 -36.79 -39.16 81.39
N SER A 44 -35.67 -39.64 81.94
CA SER A 44 -34.34 -39.36 81.39
C SER A 44 -34.18 -39.87 79.95
N LYS A 45 -34.69 -41.07 79.65
CA LYS A 45 -34.71 -41.60 78.27
C LYS A 45 -35.60 -40.77 77.34
N PHE A 46 -36.73 -40.28 77.83
CA PHE A 46 -37.64 -39.42 77.06
C PHE A 46 -37.03 -38.05 76.78
N GLU A 47 -36.36 -37.44 77.76
CA GLU A 47 -35.59 -36.20 77.59
C GLU A 47 -34.45 -36.40 76.58
N ALA A 48 -33.70 -37.49 76.68
CA ALA A 48 -32.65 -37.82 75.71
C ALA A 48 -33.22 -38.05 74.30
N MET A 49 -34.41 -38.63 74.18
CA MET A 49 -35.11 -38.82 72.91
C MET A 49 -35.59 -37.48 72.33
N SER A 50 -36.15 -36.59 73.15
CA SER A 50 -36.55 -35.25 72.75
C SER A 50 -35.36 -34.42 72.29
N PHE A 51 -34.22 -34.49 72.99
CA PHE A 51 -32.99 -33.85 72.57
C PHE A 51 -32.51 -34.34 71.21
N LYS A 52 -32.47 -35.67 71.00
CA LYS A 52 -32.12 -36.25 69.69
C LYS A 52 -33.09 -35.85 68.58
N MET A 53 -34.39 -35.75 68.88
CA MET A 53 -35.41 -35.29 67.93
C MET A 53 -35.14 -33.86 67.48
N ASN A 54 -34.80 -32.96 68.41
CA ASN A 54 -34.43 -31.58 68.07
C ASN A 54 -33.17 -31.54 67.19
N SER A 55 -32.16 -32.36 67.49
CA SER A 55 -30.97 -32.48 66.62
C SER A 55 -31.32 -32.99 65.22
N ILE A 56 -32.31 -33.88 65.08
CA ILE A 56 -32.79 -34.34 63.77
C ILE A 56 -33.43 -33.19 62.99
N ASP A 57 -34.22 -32.34 63.65
CA ASP A 57 -34.82 -31.17 63.01
C ASP A 57 -33.77 -30.15 62.55
N GLU A 58 -32.71 -29.94 63.34
CA GLU A 58 -31.56 -29.11 62.94
C GLU A 58 -30.84 -29.68 61.71
N ILE A 59 -30.59 -30.99 61.70
CA ILE A 59 -29.98 -31.68 60.55
C ILE A 59 -30.88 -31.54 59.33
N LYS A 60 -32.19 -31.73 59.47
CA LYS A 60 -33.16 -31.58 58.37
C LYS A 60 -33.09 -30.17 57.78
N SER A 61 -33.05 -29.14 58.62
CA SER A 61 -32.91 -27.75 58.17
C SER A 61 -31.58 -27.52 57.42
N ALA A 62 -30.48 -28.07 57.93
CA ALA A 62 -29.18 -27.97 57.26
C ALA A 62 -29.18 -28.67 55.90
N VAL A 63 -29.78 -29.87 55.80
CA VAL A 63 -29.92 -30.61 54.54
C VAL A 63 -30.76 -29.84 53.53
N SER A 64 -31.89 -29.23 53.94
CA SER A 64 -32.69 -28.38 53.06
C SER A 64 -31.92 -27.16 52.55
N SER A 65 -31.06 -26.56 53.38
CA SER A 65 -30.20 -25.46 52.94
C SER A 65 -29.13 -25.91 51.93
N VAL A 66 -28.53 -27.09 52.14
CA VAL A 66 -27.57 -27.67 51.20
C VAL A 66 -28.24 -27.98 49.86
N ASP A 67 -29.45 -28.55 49.87
CA ASP A 67 -30.20 -28.85 48.65
C ASP A 67 -30.52 -27.61 47.81
N TYR A 68 -30.89 -26.51 48.48
CA TYR A 68 -31.09 -25.22 47.83
C TYR A 68 -29.79 -24.71 47.17
N LYS A 69 -28.67 -24.72 47.90
CA LYS A 69 -27.37 -24.28 47.37
C LYS A 69 -26.90 -25.15 46.21
N LEU A 70 -27.12 -26.47 46.27
CA LEU A 70 -26.80 -27.39 45.17
C LEU A 70 -27.64 -27.08 43.92
N SER A 71 -28.92 -26.76 44.11
CA SER A 71 -29.81 -26.36 43.01
C SER A 71 -29.37 -25.04 42.36
N GLU A 72 -28.97 -24.06 43.17
CA GLU A 72 -28.41 -22.79 42.69
C GLU A 72 -27.11 -23.00 41.91
N MET A 73 -26.15 -23.74 42.50
CA MET A 73 -24.88 -24.08 41.85
C MET A 73 -25.09 -24.81 40.53
N LYS A 74 -26.05 -25.72 40.44
CA LYS A 74 -26.41 -26.42 39.19
C LYS A 74 -26.89 -25.43 38.12
N GLY A 75 -27.68 -24.43 38.50
CA GLY A 75 -28.12 -23.36 37.61
C GLY A 75 -26.94 -22.55 37.07
N ASP A 76 -26.01 -22.16 37.93
CA ASP A 76 -24.82 -21.40 37.53
C ASP A 76 -23.85 -22.22 36.70
N MET A 77 -23.69 -23.51 37.00
CA MET A 77 -22.90 -24.45 36.20
C MET A 77 -23.43 -24.54 34.77
N ASN A 78 -24.75 -24.59 34.57
CA ASN A 78 -25.36 -24.62 33.25
C ASN A 78 -25.13 -23.31 32.48
N LYS A 79 -25.24 -22.15 33.15
CA LYS A 79 -24.94 -20.85 32.53
C LYS A 79 -23.48 -20.76 32.11
N LEU A 80 -22.58 -21.22 32.97
CA LEU A 80 -21.14 -21.24 32.68
C LEU A 80 -20.84 -22.16 31.49
N SER A 81 -21.41 -23.36 31.47
CA SER A 81 -21.25 -24.32 30.36
C SER A 81 -21.70 -23.72 29.04
N LYS A 82 -22.81 -22.97 29.01
CA LYS A 82 -23.28 -22.29 27.80
C LYS A 82 -22.29 -21.21 27.34
N ARG A 83 -21.81 -20.38 28.27
CA ARG A 83 -20.83 -19.31 27.95
C ARG A 83 -19.52 -19.89 27.43
N VAL A 84 -19.06 -21.01 27.96
CA VAL A 84 -17.85 -21.70 27.49
C VAL A 84 -18.05 -22.16 26.04
N LEU A 85 -19.19 -22.78 25.72
CA LEU A 85 -19.50 -23.22 24.36
C LEU A 85 -19.53 -22.05 23.36
N ASP A 86 -20.12 -20.92 23.77
CA ASP A 86 -20.17 -19.70 22.95
C ASP A 86 -18.76 -19.16 22.67
N VAL A 87 -17.87 -19.17 23.68
CA VAL A 87 -16.47 -18.75 23.56
C VAL A 87 -15.69 -19.70 22.65
N GLU A 88 -15.83 -21.02 22.80
CA GLU A 88 -15.14 -22.01 21.95
C GLU A 88 -15.56 -21.89 20.47
N THR A 89 -16.85 -21.64 20.25
CA THR A 89 -17.41 -21.40 18.90
C THR A 89 -16.84 -20.12 18.30
N SER A 90 -16.83 -19.02 19.08
CA SER A 90 -16.26 -17.75 18.66
C SER A 90 -14.77 -17.86 18.36
N GLN A 91 -14.01 -18.55 19.21
CA GLN A 91 -12.58 -18.79 19.01
C GLN A 91 -12.31 -19.56 17.72
N THR A 92 -13.08 -20.60 17.43
CA THR A 92 -12.96 -21.38 16.20
C THR A 92 -13.21 -20.52 14.96
N PHE A 93 -14.21 -19.63 15.02
CA PHE A 93 -14.50 -18.69 13.94
C PHE A 93 -13.35 -17.68 13.74
N ILE A 94 -12.86 -17.07 14.82
CA ILE A 94 -11.76 -16.10 14.78
C ILE A 94 -10.50 -16.74 14.19
N SER A 95 -10.13 -17.94 14.64
CA SER A 95 -8.96 -18.66 14.13
C SER A 95 -9.04 -18.89 12.61
N LYS A 96 -10.20 -19.33 12.10
CA LYS A 96 -10.41 -19.51 10.65
C LYS A 96 -10.27 -18.21 9.88
N SER A 97 -10.89 -17.13 10.36
CA SER A 97 -10.80 -15.82 9.73
C SER A 97 -9.36 -15.30 9.72
N PHE A 98 -8.60 -15.55 10.78
CA PHE A 98 -7.19 -15.17 10.86
C PHE A 98 -6.33 -15.95 9.85
N ASP A 99 -6.53 -17.27 9.73
CA ASP A 99 -5.83 -18.10 8.75
C ASP A 99 -6.11 -17.68 7.31
N GLU A 100 -7.36 -17.32 6.99
CA GLU A 100 -7.74 -16.81 5.67
C GLU A 100 -7.07 -15.47 5.37
N ASN A 101 -7.03 -14.56 6.35
CA ASN A 101 -6.34 -13.28 6.21
C ASN A 101 -4.83 -13.47 6.00
N ILE A 102 -4.18 -14.37 6.74
CA ILE A 102 -2.76 -14.69 6.54
C ILE A 102 -2.53 -15.17 5.10
N LYS A 103 -3.33 -16.12 4.60
CA LYS A 103 -3.21 -16.64 3.23
C LYS A 103 -3.43 -15.55 2.18
N MET A 104 -4.39 -14.65 2.42
CA MET A 104 -4.64 -13.52 1.53
C MET A 104 -3.44 -12.56 1.49
N HIS A 105 -2.91 -12.18 2.65
CA HIS A 105 -1.73 -11.32 2.74
C HIS A 105 -0.50 -11.95 2.08
N GLU A 106 -0.28 -13.26 2.25
CA GLU A 106 0.83 -13.96 1.60
C GLU A 106 0.71 -13.93 0.07
N LYS A 107 -0.50 -14.14 -0.48
CA LYS A 107 -0.75 -14.02 -1.93
C LYS A 107 -0.50 -12.61 -2.44
N THR A 108 -0.98 -11.60 -1.71
CA THR A 108 -0.77 -10.19 -2.06
C THR A 108 0.71 -9.83 -2.04
N ASN A 109 1.45 -10.26 -1.01
CA ASN A 109 2.90 -10.02 -0.92
C ASN A 109 3.66 -10.67 -2.08
N LYS A 110 3.34 -11.93 -2.43
CA LYS A 110 3.95 -12.61 -3.60
C LYS A 110 3.68 -11.85 -4.90
N LYS A 111 2.47 -11.30 -5.07
CA LYS A 111 2.14 -10.48 -6.24
C LYS A 111 2.96 -9.19 -6.27
N ILE A 112 3.01 -8.48 -5.14
CA ILE A 112 3.79 -7.24 -5.00
C ILE A 112 5.28 -7.49 -5.30
N GLU A 113 5.86 -8.57 -4.78
CA GLU A 113 7.25 -8.94 -5.05
C GLU A 113 7.51 -9.20 -6.54
N SER A 114 6.58 -9.88 -7.23
CA SER A 114 6.65 -10.12 -8.67
C SER A 114 6.59 -8.81 -9.46
N ASP A 115 5.68 -7.92 -9.10
CA ASP A 115 5.51 -6.62 -9.76
C ASP A 115 6.74 -5.71 -9.54
N ILE A 116 7.31 -5.69 -8.33
CA ILE A 116 8.57 -4.98 -8.02
C ILE A 116 9.72 -5.51 -8.87
N LYS A 117 9.84 -6.84 -9.01
CA LYS A 117 10.91 -7.45 -9.83
C LYS A 117 10.79 -7.05 -11.29
N LYS A 118 9.57 -7.07 -11.86
CA LYS A 118 9.34 -6.63 -13.24
C LYS A 118 9.70 -5.16 -13.43
N LEU A 119 9.24 -4.29 -12.53
CA LEU A 119 9.54 -2.87 -12.61
C LEU A 119 11.04 -2.60 -12.50
N ALA A 120 11.76 -3.31 -11.63
CA ALA A 120 13.21 -3.20 -11.52
C ALA A 120 13.92 -3.58 -12.83
N THR A 121 13.49 -4.64 -13.51
CA THR A 121 14.06 -5.04 -14.80
C THR A 121 13.77 -4.03 -15.91
N GLU A 122 12.57 -3.44 -15.94
CA GLU A 122 12.20 -2.39 -16.89
C GLU A 122 13.00 -1.12 -16.66
N CYS A 123 13.18 -0.69 -15.40
CA CYS A 123 14.01 0.46 -15.06
C CYS A 123 15.47 0.27 -15.49
N GLU A 124 16.02 -0.94 -15.35
CA GLU A 124 17.38 -1.23 -15.77
C GLU A 124 17.52 -1.20 -17.31
N ALA A 125 16.55 -1.74 -18.04
CA ALA A 125 16.52 -1.65 -19.49
C ALA A 125 16.47 -0.18 -19.97
N LEU A 126 15.59 0.63 -19.38
CA LEU A 126 15.50 2.06 -19.69
C LEU A 126 16.79 2.82 -19.35
N ARG A 127 17.48 2.45 -18.26
CA ARG A 127 18.78 3.02 -17.90
C ARG A 127 19.83 2.74 -18.97
N ILE A 128 19.84 1.52 -19.50
CA ILE A 128 20.73 1.11 -20.59
C ILE A 128 20.42 1.92 -21.86
N ASP A 129 19.15 2.00 -22.26
CA ASP A 129 18.74 2.76 -23.45
C ASP A 129 19.11 4.25 -23.35
N MET A 130 18.90 4.85 -22.17
CA MET A 130 19.30 6.24 -21.91
C MET A 130 20.81 6.46 -22.09
N SER A 131 21.62 5.46 -21.74
CA SER A 131 23.08 5.53 -21.92
C SER A 131 23.48 5.51 -23.41
N PHE A 132 22.74 4.78 -24.25
CA PHE A 132 22.95 4.75 -25.70
C PHE A 132 22.53 6.08 -26.33
N ILE A 133 21.33 6.58 -26.01
CA ILE A 133 20.83 7.86 -26.53
C ILE A 133 21.81 9.01 -26.19
N LYS A 134 22.35 9.02 -24.96
CA LYS A 134 23.33 10.02 -24.54
C LYS A 134 24.62 9.96 -25.37
N ARG A 135 25.08 8.75 -25.72
CA ARG A 135 26.26 8.56 -26.59
C ARG A 135 25.98 9.06 -28.01
N ASP A 136 24.83 8.70 -28.57
CA ASP A 136 24.47 9.09 -29.94
C ASP A 136 24.25 10.60 -30.07
N SER A 137 23.64 11.22 -29.06
CA SER A 137 23.48 12.68 -28.98
C SER A 137 24.84 13.39 -29.00
N LYS A 138 25.84 12.86 -28.27
CA LYS A 138 27.21 13.41 -28.30
C LYS A 138 27.84 13.25 -29.69
N ASN A 139 27.75 12.07 -30.28
CA ASN A 139 28.30 11.81 -31.62
C ASN A 139 27.68 12.73 -32.68
N LEU A 140 26.37 12.97 -32.60
CA LEU A 140 25.65 13.88 -33.49
C LEU A 140 26.12 15.33 -33.32
N SER A 141 26.34 15.77 -32.08
CA SER A 141 26.90 17.09 -31.79
C SER A 141 28.31 17.26 -32.38
N ASP A 142 29.18 16.28 -32.20
CA ASP A 142 30.55 16.31 -32.73
C ASP A 142 30.54 16.33 -34.26
N SER A 143 29.67 15.53 -34.90
CA SER A 143 29.47 15.52 -36.35
C SER A 143 28.97 16.88 -36.88
N LYS A 144 28.04 17.53 -36.18
CA LYS A 144 27.55 18.87 -36.53
C LYS A 144 28.67 19.92 -36.51
N VAL A 145 29.55 19.87 -35.50
CA VAL A 145 30.72 20.76 -35.43
C VAL A 145 31.66 20.52 -36.60
N ASN A 146 31.90 19.26 -36.97
CA ASN A 146 32.76 18.92 -38.10
C ASN A 146 32.17 19.38 -39.44
N LEU A 147 30.86 19.20 -39.65
CA LEU A 147 30.17 19.72 -40.83
C LEU A 147 30.31 21.24 -40.95
N GLN A 148 30.12 21.98 -39.86
CA GLN A 148 30.32 23.44 -39.86
C GLN A 148 31.75 23.85 -40.27
N LYS A 149 32.76 23.10 -39.83
CA LYS A 149 34.16 23.35 -40.25
C LYS A 149 34.35 23.12 -41.75
N ILE A 150 33.78 22.04 -42.29
CA ILE A 150 33.84 21.73 -43.72
C ILE A 150 33.14 22.82 -44.55
N PHE A 151 31.96 23.28 -44.11
CA PHE A 151 31.25 24.38 -44.79
C PHE A 151 32.09 25.65 -44.87
N LYS A 152 32.69 26.08 -43.74
CA LYS A 152 33.58 27.24 -43.72
C LYS A 152 34.82 27.06 -44.60
N ALA A 153 35.39 25.86 -44.62
CA ALA A 153 36.54 25.56 -45.47
C ALA A 153 36.17 25.62 -46.97
N ASN A 154 35.00 25.10 -47.36
CA ASN A 154 34.51 25.18 -48.74
C ASN A 154 34.21 26.62 -49.17
N GLU A 155 33.60 27.43 -48.30
CA GLU A 155 33.38 28.86 -48.57
C GLU A 155 34.70 29.59 -48.80
N LYS A 156 35.70 29.33 -47.96
CA LYS A 156 37.05 29.88 -48.15
C LYS A 156 37.67 29.43 -49.47
N LEU A 157 37.65 28.13 -49.78
CA LEU A 157 38.19 27.61 -51.03
C LEU A 157 37.51 28.22 -52.26
N ASN A 158 36.20 28.43 -52.20
CA ASN A 158 35.46 29.07 -53.29
C ASN A 158 35.90 30.52 -53.50
N ASN A 159 36.09 31.28 -52.41
CA ASN A 159 36.60 32.66 -52.48
C ASN A 159 38.03 32.71 -53.01
N ASP A 160 38.91 31.80 -52.55
CA ASP A 160 40.29 31.70 -53.01
C ASP A 160 40.33 31.37 -54.53
N LEU A 161 39.46 30.47 -54.99
CA LEU A 161 39.33 30.11 -56.40
C LEU A 161 38.85 31.30 -57.24
N GLU A 162 37.84 32.04 -56.77
CA GLU A 162 37.36 33.25 -57.45
C GLU A 162 38.46 34.31 -57.57
N SER A 163 39.21 34.54 -56.48
CA SER A 163 40.37 35.45 -56.49
C SER A 163 41.41 35.05 -57.53
N ILE A 164 41.82 33.77 -57.54
CA ILE A 164 42.80 33.26 -58.51
C ILE A 164 42.28 33.39 -59.94
N LYS A 165 40.99 33.12 -60.17
CA LYS A 165 40.38 33.27 -61.50
C LYS A 165 40.42 34.72 -61.97
N CYS A 166 40.06 35.67 -61.11
CA CYS A 166 40.14 37.10 -61.41
C CYS A 166 41.58 37.55 -61.70
N GLU A 167 42.56 37.06 -60.93
CA GLU A 167 43.98 37.36 -61.16
C GLU A 167 44.50 36.78 -62.48
N SER A 168 44.16 35.52 -62.77
CA SER A 168 44.58 34.83 -64.00
C SER A 168 43.95 35.43 -65.26
N MET A 169 42.70 35.90 -65.15
CA MET A 169 42.00 36.53 -66.27
C MET A 169 42.33 38.01 -66.45
N ARG A 170 43.09 38.63 -65.53
CA ARG A 170 43.35 40.08 -65.52
C ARG A 170 44.01 40.58 -66.80
N ASP A 171 44.97 39.82 -67.32
CA ASP A 171 45.76 40.20 -68.50
C ASP A 171 45.08 39.79 -69.82
N ASN A 172 43.91 39.15 -69.73
CA ASN A 172 43.15 38.75 -70.91
C ASN A 172 42.32 39.93 -71.42
N LEU A 173 42.59 40.35 -72.65
CA LEU A 173 41.83 41.40 -73.33
C LEU A 173 40.70 40.80 -74.18
N LEU A 174 39.52 41.41 -74.11
CA LEU A 174 38.38 41.08 -74.96
C LEU A 174 38.25 42.13 -76.07
N PHE A 175 38.47 41.69 -77.30
CA PHE A 175 38.27 42.54 -78.46
C PHE A 175 36.90 42.29 -79.08
N HIS A 176 36.08 43.34 -79.17
CA HIS A 176 34.75 43.29 -79.78
C HIS A 176 34.72 44.02 -81.13
N GLY A 177 33.79 43.64 -82.01
CA GLY A 177 33.58 44.34 -83.29
C GLY A 177 34.64 44.08 -84.37
N ILE A 178 35.53 43.10 -84.16
CA ILE A 178 36.48 42.66 -85.19
C ILE A 178 35.74 41.79 -86.23
N LYS A 179 35.76 42.21 -87.50
CA LYS A 179 35.14 41.46 -88.60
C LYS A 179 35.69 40.05 -88.70
N GLU A 180 34.81 39.08 -88.98
CA GLU A 180 35.22 37.69 -89.17
C GLU A 180 36.03 37.54 -90.46
N SER A 181 37.17 36.85 -90.37
CA SER A 181 37.95 36.45 -91.53
C SER A 181 38.22 34.96 -91.45
N GLU A 182 37.82 34.21 -92.46
CA GLU A 182 38.04 32.76 -92.52
C GLU A 182 39.54 32.45 -92.65
N GLY A 183 40.05 31.58 -91.77
CA GLY A 183 41.40 31.01 -91.86
C GLY A 183 42.56 31.88 -91.38
N LYS A 184 42.34 33.11 -90.88
CA LYS A 184 43.42 33.95 -90.33
C LYS A 184 43.61 33.73 -88.84
N ASP A 185 44.88 33.63 -88.42
CA ASP A 185 45.27 33.55 -87.02
C ASP A 185 44.79 34.79 -86.25
N CYS A 186 44.07 34.58 -85.14
CA CYS A 186 43.54 35.63 -84.29
C CYS A 186 44.64 36.56 -83.78
N ALA A 187 45.84 36.04 -83.50
CA ALA A 187 46.96 36.86 -83.03
C ALA A 187 47.44 37.85 -84.11
N LEU A 188 47.50 37.43 -85.37
CA LEU A 188 47.90 38.30 -86.49
C LEU A 188 46.87 39.39 -86.78
N ILE A 189 45.58 39.06 -86.67
CA ILE A 189 44.50 40.04 -86.83
C ILE A 189 44.62 41.13 -85.76
N ILE A 190 44.84 40.74 -84.50
CA ILE A 190 45.00 41.70 -83.39
C ILE A 190 46.26 42.57 -83.62
N LYS A 191 47.41 41.98 -83.97
CA LYS A 191 48.65 42.74 -84.24
C LYS A 191 48.47 43.78 -85.34
N SER A 192 47.84 43.40 -86.46
CA SER A 192 47.57 44.33 -87.58
C SER A 192 46.56 45.42 -87.22
N MET A 193 45.57 45.11 -86.38
CA MET A 193 44.63 46.11 -85.87
C MET A 193 45.32 47.11 -84.94
N CYS A 194 46.15 46.65 -84.01
CA CYS A 194 46.90 47.54 -83.11
C CYS A 194 47.87 48.45 -83.87
N GLY A 195 48.60 47.93 -84.87
CA GLY A 195 49.51 48.74 -85.67
C GLY A 195 48.79 49.76 -86.56
N ASN A 196 47.77 49.33 -87.30
CA ASN A 196 47.12 50.19 -88.29
C ASN A 196 46.12 51.19 -87.69
N ASN A 197 45.43 50.83 -86.62
CA ASN A 197 44.32 51.64 -86.08
C ASN A 197 44.69 52.35 -84.77
N LEU A 198 45.70 51.86 -84.04
CA LEU A 198 46.06 52.39 -82.72
C LEU A 198 47.50 52.92 -82.66
N GLU A 199 48.28 52.83 -83.76
CA GLU A 199 49.66 53.33 -83.86
C GLU A 199 50.61 52.75 -82.78
N ILE A 200 50.35 51.52 -82.33
CA ILE A 200 51.22 50.83 -81.37
C ILE A 200 52.34 50.13 -82.16
N GLU A 201 53.54 50.70 -82.11
CA GLU A 201 54.73 50.20 -82.82
C GLU A 201 55.54 49.16 -82.02
N ASP A 202 55.20 48.93 -80.75
CA ASP A 202 55.89 47.99 -79.86
C ASP A 202 55.64 46.51 -80.24
N GLU A 203 56.62 45.65 -79.96
CA GLU A 203 56.51 44.21 -80.18
C GLU A 203 55.51 43.57 -79.19
N LEU A 204 54.28 43.34 -79.67
CA LEU A 204 53.23 42.70 -78.88
C LEU A 204 53.50 41.20 -78.68
N ASN A 205 53.84 40.83 -77.43
CA ASN A 205 54.00 39.44 -77.00
C ASN A 205 52.65 38.81 -76.58
N ILE A 206 51.91 38.30 -77.56
CA ILE A 206 50.63 37.62 -77.34
C ILE A 206 50.89 36.13 -77.07
N LYS A 207 50.61 35.66 -75.85
CA LYS A 207 50.75 34.23 -75.48
C LYS A 207 49.77 33.33 -76.23
N SER A 208 48.51 33.76 -76.34
CA SER A 208 47.47 33.01 -77.05
C SER A 208 46.28 33.92 -77.37
N ALA A 209 45.68 33.77 -78.54
CA ALA A 209 44.48 34.51 -78.93
C ALA A 209 43.44 33.54 -79.50
N PHE A 210 42.22 33.60 -78.97
CA PHE A 210 41.13 32.72 -79.38
C PHE A 210 39.83 33.50 -79.51
N ARG A 211 38.94 32.99 -80.37
CA ARG A 211 37.59 33.49 -80.51
C ARG A 211 36.68 32.78 -79.51
N LEU A 212 36.02 33.56 -78.66
CA LEU A 212 35.01 33.03 -77.73
C LEU A 212 33.75 32.59 -78.51
N GLY A 213 33.22 31.41 -78.21
CA GLY A 213 31.93 30.92 -78.73
C GLY A 213 31.96 29.94 -79.91
N LYS A 214 33.10 29.74 -80.58
CA LYS A 214 33.28 28.57 -81.48
C LYS A 214 33.88 27.42 -80.68
N LYS A 215 33.25 26.23 -80.72
CA LYS A 215 33.85 25.00 -80.17
C LYS A 215 35.16 24.73 -80.92
N ASN A 216 36.27 24.62 -80.20
CA ASN A 216 37.49 24.05 -80.76
C ASN A 216 37.22 22.56 -81.03
N GLU A 217 37.22 22.15 -82.30
CA GLU A 217 37.17 20.74 -82.70
C GLU A 217 38.50 20.01 -82.52
N VAL A 218 39.52 20.63 -81.93
CA VAL A 218 40.83 20.00 -81.74
C VAL A 218 41.29 20.13 -80.28
N ALA A 219 40.82 19.19 -79.48
CA ALA A 219 41.52 18.68 -78.30
C ALA A 219 41.18 17.19 -78.14
N VAL A 220 41.42 16.41 -79.20
CA VAL A 220 41.83 15.03 -79.02
C VAL A 220 43.34 15.10 -78.90
N LEU A 221 43.87 14.76 -77.73
CA LEU A 221 45.14 14.04 -77.58
C LEU A 221 45.26 13.62 -76.11
N SER A 222 45.12 12.30 -75.92
CA SER A 222 45.77 11.39 -74.95
C SER A 222 45.87 11.82 -73.50
#